data_AF-A0A432HYU3-F1
#
_entry.id   AF-A0A432HYU3-F1
#
_cell.length_a   1.000
_cell.length_b   1.000
_cell.length_c   1.000
_cell.angle_alpha   90.00
_cell.angle_beta   90.00
_cell.angle_gamma   90.00
#
_symmetry.space_group_name_H-M   'P 1'
#
loop_
_entity.id
_entity.type
_entity.pdbx_description
1 polymer ?
#
loop_
_entity_poly.entity_id
_entity_poly.type
_entity_poly.pdbx_seq_one_letter_code
_entity_poly.pdbx_strand_id
1 'polypeptide(L)'
;MVRSVAGAALLVVLHLAQPESAVLSGTHTPGFVVVGVNASFRLTRRLNLTLFADNLTDRNYRWHGSGVDGAGASVQRRTRYEF
;
A
#
# COMPACT_ATOMS: atom_id res chain seq x y z
N MET A 1 -20.04 -25.48 21.57
CA MET A 1 -20.07 -25.44 20.09
C MET A 1 -19.55 -24.07 19.62
N VAL A 2 -18.27 -23.97 19.25
CA VAL A 2 -17.59 -22.68 18.94
C VAL A 2 -17.63 -22.49 17.42
N ARG A 3 -18.60 -21.73 16.89
CA ARG A 3 -18.69 -21.43 15.44
C ARG A 3 -17.42 -20.71 14.99
N SER A 4 -16.70 -21.28 14.01
CA SER A 4 -15.53 -20.65 13.39
C SER A 4 -15.95 -19.32 12.75
N VAL A 5 -15.25 -18.24 13.08
CA VAL A 5 -15.39 -16.94 12.38
C VAL A 5 -14.13 -16.78 11.53
N ALA A 6 -13.98 -17.64 10.53
CA ALA A 6 -12.98 -17.44 9.50
C ALA A 6 -13.50 -16.36 8.55
N GLY A 7 -12.80 -15.23 8.48
CA GLY A 7 -13.11 -14.13 7.57
C GLY A 7 -11.84 -13.67 6.87
N ALA A 8 -11.90 -13.50 5.55
CA ALA A 8 -10.81 -12.96 4.76
C ALA A 8 -11.32 -11.74 3.99
N ALA A 9 -10.51 -10.69 3.94
CA ALA A 9 -10.76 -9.50 3.14
C ALA A 9 -9.51 -9.18 2.33
N LEU A 10 -9.69 -8.91 1.04
CA LEU A 10 -8.64 -8.51 0.12
C LEU A 10 -9.02 -7.14 -0.45
N LEU A 11 -8.08 -6.21 -0.40
CA LEU A 11 -8.20 -4.88 -0.99
C LEU A 11 -7.01 -4.67 -1.92
N VAL A 12 -7.28 -4.27 -3.16
CA VAL A 12 -6.26 -3.80 -4.08
C VAL A 12 -6.23 -2.28 -3.99
N VAL A 13 -5.03 -1.71 -3.86
CA VAL A 13 -4.82 -0.27 -3.73
C VAL A 13 -4.01 0.21 -4.93
N LEU A 14 -4.50 1.26 -5.58
CA LEU A 14 -3.81 1.95 -6.66
C LEU A 14 -3.43 3.33 -6.16
N HIS A 15 -2.13 3.62 -6.07
CA HIS A 15 -1.63 4.94 -5.75
C HIS A 15 -1.28 5.67 -7.04
N LEU A 16 -1.93 6.82 -7.23
CA LEU A 16 -1.73 7.71 -8.37
C LEU A 16 -1.19 9.04 -7.87
N ALA A 17 -0.07 9.49 -8.41
CA ALA A 17 0.41 10.86 -8.19
C ALA A 17 0.22 11.68 -9.47
N GLN A 18 -0.37 12.86 -9.32
CA GLN A 18 -0.65 13.74 -10.46
C GLN A 18 0.65 14.29 -11.06
N PRO A 19 0.77 14.35 -12.40
CA PRO A 19 1.77 15.20 -13.02
C PRO A 19 1.42 16.66 -12.69
N GLU A 20 2.39 17.44 -12.24
CA GLU A 20 2.14 18.85 -11.95
C GLU A 20 1.88 19.61 -13.26
N SER A 21 0.80 20.40 -13.28
CA SER A 21 0.49 21.31 -14.38
C SER A 21 1.67 22.26 -14.60
N ALA A 22 2.12 22.40 -15.85
CA ALA A 22 3.23 23.27 -16.22
C ALA A 22 2.95 24.74 -15.89
N VAL A 23 3.23 25.16 -14.66
CA VAL A 23 3.25 26.58 -14.28
C VAL A 23 4.68 27.05 -14.47
N LEU A 24 4.97 27.50 -15.69
CA LEU A 24 6.05 28.43 -16.03
C LEU A 24 7.35 28.29 -15.21
N SER A 25 8.11 27.21 -15.42
CA SER A 25 9.60 27.15 -15.34
C SER A 25 10.10 25.72 -15.04
N GLY A 26 10.47 24.98 -16.09
CA GLY A 26 11.60 24.04 -16.10
C GLY A 26 11.55 22.74 -15.28
N THR A 27 10.64 22.55 -14.32
CA THR A 27 10.70 21.40 -13.40
C THR A 27 9.51 20.45 -13.61
N HIS A 28 9.54 19.65 -14.67
CA HIS A 28 8.52 18.63 -14.89
C HIS A 28 8.85 17.38 -14.05
N THR A 29 8.03 17.07 -13.04
CA THR A 29 8.11 15.78 -12.35
C THR A 29 7.15 14.80 -13.02
N PRO A 30 7.65 13.70 -13.60
CA PRO A 30 6.77 12.71 -14.23
C PRO A 30 5.83 12.12 -13.19
N GLY A 31 4.54 12.11 -13.50
CA GLY A 31 3.53 11.40 -12.70
C GLY A 31 3.81 9.90 -12.69
N PHE A 32 3.36 9.22 -11.64
CA PHE A 32 3.62 7.80 -11.44
C PHE A 32 2.38 7.07 -10.93
N VAL A 33 2.39 5.75 -11.16
CA VAL A 33 1.36 4.82 -10.70
C VAL A 33 2.04 3.66 -9.98
N VAL A 34 1.60 3.40 -8.76
CA VAL A 34 2.10 2.31 -7.91
C VAL A 34 0.93 1.41 -7.52
N VAL A 35 1.13 0.10 -7.60
CA VAL A 35 0.11 -0.91 -7.27
C VAL A 35 0.48 -1.59 -5.95
N GLY A 36 -0.47 -1.66 -5.04
CA GLY A 36 -0.37 -2.37 -3.78
C GLY A 36 -1.57 -3.28 -3.54
N VAL A 37 -1.39 -4.22 -2.62
CA VAL A 37 -2.42 -5.16 -2.17
C VAL A 37 -2.39 -5.27 -0.65
N ASN A 38 -3.56 -5.26 -0.04
CA ASN A 38 -3.76 -5.56 1.36
C ASN A 38 -4.63 -6.81 1.52
N ALA A 39 -4.16 -7.79 2.30
CA ALA A 39 -4.93 -8.97 2.64
C ALA A 39 -5.07 -9.07 4.17
N SER A 40 -6.30 -9.15 4.67
CA SER A 40 -6.61 -9.31 6.09
C SER A 40 -7.32 -10.63 6.35
N PHE A 41 -6.84 -11.37 7.34
CA PHE A 41 -7.31 -12.70 7.73
C PHE A 41 -7.63 -12.71 9.21
N ARG A 42 -8.89 -13.04 9.54
CA ARG A 42 -9.30 -13.36 10.91
C ARG A 42 -8.99 -14.82 11.18
N LEU A 43 -7.87 -15.07 11.86
CA LEU A 43 -7.41 -16.42 12.20
C LEU A 43 -8.25 -17.01 13.34
N THR A 44 -8.60 -16.19 14.32
CA THR A 44 -9.51 -16.54 15.43
C THR A 44 -10.39 -15.34 15.77
N ARG A 45 -11.33 -15.47 16.71
CA ARG A 45 -12.12 -14.32 17.20
C ARG A 45 -11.28 -13.20 17.83
N ARG A 46 -10.05 -13.52 18.25
CA ARG A 46 -9.14 -12.61 18.96
C ARG A 46 -7.90 -12.26 18.17
N LEU A 47 -7.67 -12.90 17.01
CA LEU A 47 -6.43 -12.77 16.25
C LEU A 47 -6.73 -12.40 14.80
N ASN A 48 -6.25 -11.23 14.40
CA ASN A 48 -6.29 -10.77 13.01
C ASN A 48 -4.85 -10.60 12.49
N LEU A 49 -4.59 -11.16 11.31
CA LEU A 49 -3.35 -11.01 10.56
C LEU A 49 -3.63 -10.19 9.31
N THR A 50 -2.84 -9.14 9.07
CA THR A 50 -2.93 -8.34 7.86
C THR A 50 -1.56 -8.29 7.18
N LEU A 51 -1.56 -8.54 5.87
CA LEU A 51 -0.42 -8.41 4.97
C LEU A 51 -0.64 -7.19 4.09
N PHE A 52 0.40 -6.38 3.96
CA PHE A 52 0.46 -5.25 3.04
C PHE A 52 1.61 -5.51 2.09
N ALA A 53 1.35 -5.46 0.80
CA ALA A 53 2.39 -5.43 -0.21
C ALA A 53 2.20 -4.14 -1.01
N ASP A 54 3.26 -3.35 -1.16
CA ASP A 54 3.21 -2.08 -1.87
C ASP A 54 4.30 -2.04 -2.94
N ASN A 55 4.06 -1.22 -3.96
CA ASN A 55 4.92 -1.11 -5.14
C ASN A 55 5.26 -2.46 -5.78
N LEU A 56 4.23 -3.27 -6.04
CA LEU A 56 4.37 -4.61 -6.63
C LEU A 56 5.04 -4.64 -8.02
N THR A 57 5.08 -3.50 -8.70
CA THR A 57 5.74 -3.33 -10.01
C THR A 57 7.15 -2.75 -9.90
N ASP A 58 7.66 -2.56 -8.68
CA ASP A 58 8.97 -2.01 -8.34
C ASP A 58 9.32 -0.73 -9.13
N ARG A 59 8.33 0.18 -9.22
CA ARG A 59 8.52 1.44 -9.92
C ARG A 59 9.36 2.36 -9.06
N ASN A 60 10.42 2.91 -9.64
CA ASN A 60 11.09 4.06 -9.05
C ASN A 60 10.20 5.29 -9.25
N TYR A 61 9.87 5.98 -8.15
CA TYR A 61 9.05 7.18 -8.16
C TYR A 61 9.54 8.17 -7.09
N ARG A 62 9.19 9.44 -7.24
CA ARG A 62 9.56 10.50 -6.31
C ARG A 62 8.35 11.34 -5.97
N TRP A 63 8.12 11.57 -4.69
CA TRP A 63 7.15 12.57 -4.26
C TRP A 63 7.72 13.95 -4.60
N HIS A 64 6.92 14.79 -5.27
CA HIS A 64 7.39 16.12 -5.65
C HIS A 64 7.77 16.92 -4.39
N GLY A 65 8.88 17.67 -4.46
CA GLY A 65 9.40 18.45 -3.33
C GLY A 65 10.10 17.66 -2.22
N SER A 66 10.09 16.32 -2.20
CA SER A 66 10.74 15.54 -1.14
C SER A 66 12.24 15.33 -1.37
N GLY A 67 12.71 15.42 -2.62
CA GLY A 67 14.10 15.08 -2.99
C GLY A 67 14.47 13.59 -2.82
N VAL A 68 13.55 12.78 -2.28
CA VAL A 68 13.75 11.40 -1.83
C VAL A 68 12.87 10.47 -2.65
N ASP A 69 13.47 9.38 -3.15
CA ASP A 69 12.78 8.33 -3.88
C ASP A 69 11.82 7.58 -2.95
N GLY A 70 10.64 7.25 -3.46
CA GLY A 70 9.65 6.44 -2.77
C GLY A 70 10.16 5.02 -2.51
N ALA A 71 9.53 4.33 -1.56
CA ALA A 71 9.89 2.95 -1.27
C ALA A 71 9.66 2.06 -2.51
N GLY A 72 10.67 1.22 -2.80
CA GLY A 72 10.55 0.14 -3.79
C GLY A 72 9.53 -0.93 -3.37
N ALA A 73 9.54 -2.07 -4.05
CA ALA A 73 8.68 -3.20 -3.67
C ALA A 73 8.87 -3.57 -2.18
N SER A 74 7.78 -3.53 -1.41
CA SER A 74 7.84 -3.76 0.03
C SER A 74 6.69 -4.62 0.54
N VAL A 75 6.96 -5.38 1.61
CA VAL A 75 5.98 -6.23 2.27
C VAL A 75 6.01 -5.96 3.76
N GLN A 76 4.83 -5.75 4.35
CA GLN A 76 4.66 -5.52 5.78
C GLN A 76 3.61 -6.47 6.35
N ARG A 77 3.83 -6.88 7.59
CA ARG A 77 2.92 -7.73 8.35
C ARG A 77 2.41 -6.98 9.58
N ARG A 78 1.11 -7.00 9.80
CA ARG A 78 0.48 -6.54 11.04
C ARG A 78 -0.24 -7.69 11.71
N THR A 79 -0.04 -7.86 13.00
CA THR A 79 -0.77 -8.84 13.81
C THR A 79 -1.47 -8.09 14.93
N ARG A 80 -2.78 -8.29 15.07
CA ARG A 80 -3.58 -7.71 16.15
C ARG A 80 -4.18 -8.83 16.99
N TYR A 81 -3.95 -8.75 18.30
CA TYR A 81 -4.58 -9.59 19.30
C TYR A 81 -5.51 -8.75 20.18
N GLU A 82 -6.72 -9.25 20.44
CA GLU A 82 -7.74 -8.60 21.27
C GLU A 82 -7.96 -9.43 22.55
N PHE A 83 -7.85 -8.78 23.72
CA PHE A 83 -7.96 -9.39 25.04
C PHE A 83 -9.40 -9.34 25.57
#